data_AF-A0A9N9JID4-F1
#
_entry.id   AF-A0A9N9JID4-F1
#
_cell.length_a   1.000
_cell.length_b   1.000
_cell.length_c   1.000
_cell.angle_alpha   90.00
_cell.angle_beta   90.00
_cell.angle_gamma   90.00
#
_symmetry.space_group_name_H-M   'P 1'
#
loop_
_entity.id
_entity.type
_entity.pdbx_description
1 polymer ?
#
loop_
_entity_poly.entity_id
_entity_poly.type
_entity_poly.pdbx_seq_one_letter_code
_entity_poly.pdbx_strand_id
1 'polypeptide(L)'
;GKHVVFGKVIKGKSVVRAIENNPTISNDKPIKDVEIVDCGELKEDENIETTESADGDIYEDWPDDQPEKSEPKELLQIAKKVKEIGNDYFKKSDYSTAFKKYAKAIRYLEEVDETSELEDEVNALKIPCYLNKAACALKFQSWKDTIEATNAVLEMKQEALSVTDKTKALYRRGCAKVGMKDEEEAIKDLKEATQL
;
A
#
# COMPACT_ATOMS: atom_id res chain seq x y z
N GLY A 1 36.87 -4.36 -0.31
CA GLY A 1 35.56 -4.79 0.22
C GLY A 1 35.74 -5.29 1.63
N LYS A 2 34.84 -4.94 2.56
CA LYS A 2 34.91 -5.35 3.97
C LYS A 2 34.19 -6.68 4.26
N HIS A 3 33.35 -7.15 3.34
CA HIS A 3 32.51 -8.36 3.50
C HIS A 3 32.57 -9.23 2.26
N VAL A 4 32.43 -10.55 2.44
CA VAL A 4 32.34 -11.55 1.36
C VAL A 4 30.86 -11.73 1.00
N VAL A 5 30.53 -11.58 -0.28
CA VAL A 5 29.19 -11.85 -0.80
C VAL A 5 29.13 -13.32 -1.24
N PHE A 6 28.18 -14.09 -0.68
CA PHE A 6 28.09 -15.55 -0.88
C PHE A 6 26.70 -16.04 -1.35
N GLY A 7 25.74 -15.13 -1.57
CA GLY A 7 24.40 -15.50 -2.00
C GLY A 7 23.47 -14.30 -2.14
N LYS A 8 22.23 -14.58 -2.55
CA LYS A 8 21.14 -13.61 -2.64
C LYS A 8 19.81 -14.27 -2.30
N VAL A 9 18.86 -13.49 -1.78
CA VAL A 9 17.49 -13.95 -1.55
C VAL A 9 16.76 -14.06 -2.88
N ILE A 10 16.21 -15.25 -3.16
CA ILE A 10 15.47 -15.53 -4.39
C ILE A 10 13.95 -15.50 -4.20
N LYS A 11 13.46 -15.79 -3.00
CA LYS A 11 12.03 -15.89 -2.63
C LYS A 11 11.84 -15.37 -1.20
N GLY A 12 10.63 -14.87 -0.89
CA GLY A 12 10.28 -14.40 0.46
C GLY A 12 10.87 -13.03 0.83
N LYS A 13 11.13 -12.17 -0.14
CA LYS A 13 11.67 -10.82 0.10
C LYS A 13 10.77 -9.99 1.03
N SER A 14 9.45 -10.16 0.96
CA SER A 14 8.50 -9.54 1.89
C SER A 14 8.75 -9.89 3.36
N VAL A 15 9.23 -11.09 3.66
CA VAL A 15 9.63 -11.51 5.03
C VAL A 15 10.88 -10.75 5.48
N VAL A 16 11.86 -10.61 4.59
CA VAL A 16 13.07 -9.80 4.86
C VAL A 16 12.69 -8.36 5.17
N ARG A 17 11.79 -7.76 4.38
CA ARG A 17 11.25 -6.41 4.63
C ARG A 17 10.50 -6.32 5.96
N ALA A 18 9.75 -7.35 6.34
CA ALA A 18 9.05 -7.37 7.63
C ALA A 18 10.02 -7.40 8.82
N ILE A 19 11.15 -8.12 8.69
CA ILE A 19 12.22 -8.13 9.69
C ILE A 19 12.93 -6.77 9.74
N GLU A 20 13.28 -6.21 8.57
CA GLU A 20 13.94 -4.91 8.42
C GLU A 20 13.14 -3.76 9.07
N ASN A 21 11.82 -3.76 8.90
CA ASN A 21 10.94 -2.69 9.41
C ASN A 21 10.48 -2.89 10.86
N ASN A 22 10.99 -3.91 11.57
CA ASN A 22 10.67 -4.11 12.98
C ASN A 22 11.34 -3.00 13.81
N PRO A 23 10.58 -2.23 14.61
CA PRO A 23 11.18 -1.20 15.45
C PRO A 23 12.25 -1.79 16.38
N THR A 24 13.34 -1.06 16.58
CA THR A 24 14.47 -1.50 17.40
C THR A 24 14.62 -0.64 18.66
N ILE A 25 15.28 -1.20 19.66
CA ILE A 25 15.76 -0.49 20.86
C ILE A 25 17.27 -0.23 20.74
N SER A 26 17.94 0.05 21.87
CA SER A 26 19.40 0.23 21.89
C SER A 26 20.14 -0.95 21.27
N ASN A 27 21.21 -0.62 20.52
CA ASN A 27 22.04 -1.58 19.77
C ASN A 27 21.26 -2.40 18.72
N ASP A 28 20.28 -1.78 18.05
CA ASP A 28 19.52 -2.38 16.94
C ASP A 28 18.79 -3.69 17.27
N LYS A 29 18.54 -3.96 18.55
CA LYS A 29 17.77 -5.14 18.97
C LYS A 29 16.29 -4.92 18.60
N PRO A 30 15.65 -5.83 17.85
CA PRO A 30 14.23 -5.74 17.55
C PRO A 30 13.37 -5.73 18.83
N ILE A 31 12.29 -4.93 18.84
CA ILE A 31 11.32 -4.90 19.94
C ILE A 31 10.56 -6.23 20.03
N LYS A 32 10.17 -6.77 18.87
CA LYS A 32 9.58 -8.11 18.78
C LYS A 32 10.66 -9.11 18.39
N ASP A 33 10.72 -10.24 19.09
CA ASP A 33 11.69 -11.29 18.79
C ASP A 33 11.53 -11.82 17.36
N VAL A 34 12.66 -12.00 16.68
CA VAL A 34 12.76 -12.54 15.32
C VAL A 34 13.63 -13.79 15.39
N GLU A 35 13.01 -14.94 15.17
CA GLU A 35 13.64 -16.25 15.31
C GLU A 35 13.53 -17.05 14.01
N ILE A 36 14.61 -17.77 13.65
CA ILE A 36 14.57 -18.78 12.60
C ILE A 36 14.02 -20.05 13.23
N VAL A 37 12.71 -20.25 13.08
CA VAL A 37 11.99 -21.39 13.68
C VAL A 37 12.29 -22.73 13.00
N ASP A 38 12.70 -22.69 11.73
CA ASP A 38 13.10 -23.86 10.93
C ASP A 38 14.03 -23.42 9.79
N CYS A 39 14.95 -24.28 9.38
CA CYS A 39 15.84 -24.05 8.24
C CYS A 39 16.34 -25.35 7.62
N GLY A 40 16.76 -25.30 6.35
CA GLY A 40 17.25 -26.47 5.63
C GLY A 40 17.87 -26.11 4.29
N GLU A 41 18.18 -27.14 3.51
CA GLU A 41 18.65 -27.04 2.14
C GLU A 41 17.57 -27.62 1.21
N LEU A 42 17.26 -26.89 0.14
CA LEU A 42 16.30 -27.32 -0.86
C LEU A 42 17.05 -28.02 -1.99
N LYS A 43 16.51 -29.14 -2.46
CA LYS A 43 17.05 -29.82 -3.63
C LYS A 43 16.69 -29.06 -4.91
N GLU A 44 17.45 -29.27 -5.98
CA GLU A 44 17.23 -28.58 -7.27
C GLU A 44 15.83 -28.81 -7.86
N ASP A 45 15.19 -29.94 -7.55
CA ASP A 45 13.85 -30.32 -7.98
C ASP A 45 12.74 -29.90 -7.00
N GLU A 46 13.10 -29.45 -5.80
CA GLU A 46 12.14 -28.94 -4.82
C GLU A 46 11.77 -27.50 -5.17
N ASN A 47 10.60 -27.33 -5.80
CA ASN A 47 9.99 -26.03 -5.91
C ASN A 47 9.61 -25.55 -4.51
N ILE A 48 10.22 -24.46 -4.06
CA ILE A 48 9.67 -23.67 -2.95
C ILE A 48 8.26 -23.27 -3.39
N GLU A 49 7.25 -23.83 -2.74
CA GLU A 49 5.90 -23.27 -2.72
C GLU A 49 6.02 -21.87 -2.13
N THR A 50 6.38 -20.89 -2.96
CA THR A 50 5.91 -19.53 -2.70
C THR A 50 4.43 -19.67 -2.65
N THR A 51 3.81 -19.22 -1.56
CA THR A 51 2.36 -19.07 -1.51
C THR A 51 1.98 -18.22 -2.72
N GLU A 52 1.66 -18.86 -3.85
CA GLU A 52 1.00 -18.20 -4.95
C GLU A 52 -0.22 -17.62 -4.28
N SER A 53 -0.25 -16.29 -4.25
CA SER A 53 -1.29 -15.59 -3.56
C SER A 53 -2.59 -16.11 -4.19
N ALA A 54 -3.48 -16.71 -3.40
CA ALA A 54 -4.64 -17.47 -3.90
C ALA A 54 -5.60 -16.62 -4.79
N ASP A 55 -5.36 -15.32 -4.82
CA ASP A 55 -5.99 -14.29 -5.61
C ASP A 55 -5.31 -14.01 -6.97
N GLY A 56 -4.26 -14.75 -7.32
CA GLY A 56 -3.52 -14.60 -8.57
C GLY A 56 -2.52 -13.43 -8.58
N ASP A 57 -2.21 -12.83 -7.44
CA ASP A 57 -1.19 -11.78 -7.34
C ASP A 57 0.23 -12.40 -7.39
N ILE A 58 0.86 -12.29 -8.56
CA ILE A 58 2.21 -12.81 -8.83
C ILE A 58 3.33 -11.77 -8.62
N TYR A 59 2.98 -10.55 -8.22
CA TYR A 59 3.92 -9.44 -8.16
C TYR A 59 4.55 -9.34 -6.78
N GLU A 60 5.78 -8.84 -6.68
CA GLU A 60 6.44 -8.59 -5.39
C GLU A 60 5.72 -7.49 -4.59
N ASP A 61 5.79 -7.54 -3.27
CA ASP A 61 5.09 -6.54 -2.42
C ASP A 61 5.67 -5.12 -2.58
N TRP A 62 6.96 -5.04 -2.92
CA TRP A 62 7.71 -3.83 -3.18
C TRP A 62 8.23 -3.83 -4.62
N PRO A 63 8.06 -2.75 -5.39
CA PRO A 63 8.52 -2.69 -6.78
C PRO A 63 10.03 -2.93 -6.95
N ASP A 64 10.87 -2.39 -6.06
CA ASP A 64 12.32 -2.58 -6.07
C ASP A 64 12.77 -4.04 -5.96
N ASP A 65 11.89 -4.88 -5.39
CA ASP A 65 12.16 -6.29 -5.18
C ASP A 65 11.81 -7.13 -6.43
N GLN A 66 11.25 -6.53 -7.49
CA GLN A 66 11.05 -7.20 -8.77
C GLN A 66 12.39 -7.69 -9.36
N PRO A 67 12.40 -8.83 -10.09
CA PRO A 67 13.63 -9.38 -10.65
C PRO A 67 14.24 -8.48 -11.72
N GLU A 68 13.39 -7.74 -12.43
CA GLU A 68 13.76 -6.77 -13.46
C GLU A 68 13.08 -5.44 -13.15
N LYS A 69 13.75 -4.33 -13.50
CA LYS A 69 13.17 -3.01 -13.35
C LYS A 69 12.00 -2.87 -14.33
N SER A 70 10.79 -2.74 -13.81
CA SER A 70 9.59 -2.54 -14.62
C SER A 70 9.58 -1.17 -15.28
N GLU A 71 9.15 -1.13 -16.55
CA GLU A 71 8.92 0.11 -17.27
C GLU A 71 7.67 0.84 -16.75
N PRO A 72 7.56 2.17 -16.90
CA PRO A 72 6.42 2.96 -16.40
C PRO A 72 5.04 2.41 -16.79
N LYS A 73 4.88 1.95 -18.04
CA LYS A 73 3.62 1.34 -18.52
C LYS A 73 3.33 0.03 -17.81
N GLU A 74 4.35 -0.78 -17.52
CA GLU A 74 4.19 -2.04 -16.82
C GLU A 74 3.80 -1.80 -15.36
N LEU A 75 4.48 -0.88 -14.67
CA LEU A 75 4.12 -0.47 -13.30
C LEU A 75 2.64 -0.08 -13.19
N LEU A 76 2.15 0.72 -14.14
CA LEU A 76 0.74 1.09 -14.22
C LEU A 76 -0.19 -0.12 -14.42
N GLN A 77 0.18 -1.09 -15.27
CA GLN A 77 -0.61 -2.30 -15.47
C GLN A 77 -0.61 -3.21 -14.23
N ILE A 78 0.52 -3.32 -13.54
CA ILE A 78 0.64 -4.06 -12.28
C ILE A 78 -0.30 -3.44 -11.25
N ALA A 79 -0.22 -2.12 -11.05
CA ALA A 79 -1.09 -1.40 -10.11
C ALA A 79 -2.57 -1.58 -10.45
N LYS A 80 -2.96 -1.58 -11.73
CA LYS A 80 -4.34 -1.85 -12.17
C LYS A 80 -4.80 -3.24 -11.73
N LYS A 81 -4.01 -4.28 -11.96
CA LYS A 81 -4.33 -5.66 -11.56
C LYS A 81 -4.44 -5.79 -10.03
N VAL A 82 -3.46 -5.27 -9.30
CA VAL A 82 -3.43 -5.34 -7.83
C VAL A 82 -4.63 -4.58 -7.22
N LYS A 83 -5.01 -3.43 -7.79
CA LYS A 83 -6.22 -2.70 -7.38
C LYS A 83 -7.48 -3.56 -7.54
N GLU A 84 -7.64 -4.25 -8.68
CA GLU A 84 -8.82 -5.10 -8.90
C GLU A 84 -8.89 -6.26 -7.90
N ILE A 85 -7.75 -6.86 -7.58
CA ILE A 85 -7.66 -7.85 -6.49
C ILE A 85 -8.11 -7.22 -5.16
N GLY A 86 -7.65 -6.01 -4.86
CA GLY A 86 -8.12 -5.25 -3.70
C GLY A 86 -9.63 -5.01 -3.69
N ASN A 87 -10.23 -4.70 -4.83
CA ASN A 87 -11.69 -4.55 -4.97
C ASN A 87 -12.43 -5.84 -4.66
N ASP A 88 -11.88 -6.99 -5.06
CA ASP A 88 -12.50 -8.28 -4.80
C ASP A 88 -12.46 -8.66 -3.32
N TYR A 89 -11.35 -8.39 -2.61
CA TYR A 89 -11.30 -8.52 -1.15
C TYR A 89 -12.25 -7.53 -0.45
N PHE A 90 -12.36 -6.30 -0.96
CA PHE A 90 -13.28 -5.32 -0.41
C PHE A 90 -14.74 -5.79 -0.49
N LYS A 91 -15.15 -6.35 -1.64
CA LYS A 91 -16.49 -6.94 -1.82
C LYS A 91 -16.74 -8.11 -0.87
N LYS A 92 -15.70 -8.90 -0.57
CA LYS A 92 -15.73 -10.00 0.41
C LYS A 92 -15.68 -9.53 1.86
N SER A 93 -15.66 -8.21 2.11
CA SER A 93 -15.51 -7.60 3.44
C SER A 93 -14.20 -7.93 4.16
N ASP A 94 -13.21 -8.49 3.46
CA ASP A 94 -11.85 -8.62 3.97
C ASP A 94 -11.10 -7.30 3.73
N TYR A 95 -11.41 -6.34 4.59
CA TYR A 95 -10.86 -4.98 4.50
C TYR A 95 -9.36 -4.95 4.81
N SER A 96 -8.82 -5.91 5.57
CA SER A 96 -7.39 -5.95 5.91
C SER A 96 -6.57 -6.33 4.68
N THR A 97 -6.97 -7.39 3.96
CA THR A 97 -6.28 -7.78 2.74
C THR A 97 -6.50 -6.75 1.63
N ALA A 98 -7.73 -6.22 1.48
CA ALA A 98 -8.01 -5.15 0.53
C ALA A 98 -7.11 -3.92 0.76
N PHE A 99 -6.95 -3.49 2.02
CA PHE A 99 -6.06 -2.39 2.40
C PHE A 99 -4.62 -2.65 1.94
N LYS A 100 -4.08 -3.85 2.21
CA LYS A 100 -2.72 -4.22 1.79
C LYS A 100 -2.55 -4.19 0.28
N LYS A 101 -3.54 -4.67 -0.48
CA LYS A 101 -3.51 -4.64 -1.95
C LYS A 101 -3.58 -3.20 -2.49
N TYR A 102 -4.44 -2.33 -1.95
CA TYR A 102 -4.44 -0.93 -2.35
C TYR A 102 -3.12 -0.22 -2.01
N ALA A 103 -2.55 -0.49 -0.82
CA ALA A 103 -1.24 0.04 -0.45
C ALA A 103 -0.13 -0.45 -1.40
N LYS A 104 -0.15 -1.73 -1.79
CA LYS A 104 0.75 -2.27 -2.80
C LYS A 104 0.58 -1.57 -4.15
N ALA A 105 -0.65 -1.44 -4.66
CA ALA A 105 -0.92 -0.74 -5.91
C ALA A 105 -0.40 0.71 -5.90
N ILE A 106 -0.53 1.41 -4.77
CA ILE A 106 0.01 2.77 -4.58
C ILE A 106 1.55 2.78 -4.69
N ARG A 107 2.25 1.84 -4.04
CA ARG A 107 3.71 1.74 -4.14
C ARG A 107 4.17 1.58 -5.59
N TYR A 108 3.51 0.74 -6.37
CA TYR A 108 3.81 0.58 -7.80
C TYR A 108 3.56 1.86 -8.61
N LEU A 109 2.55 2.65 -8.25
CA LEU A 109 2.27 3.93 -8.91
C LEU A 109 3.26 5.03 -8.54
N GLU A 110 3.86 4.97 -7.36
CA GLU A 110 4.86 5.93 -6.88
C GLU A 110 6.23 5.77 -7.53
N GLU A 111 6.51 4.61 -8.10
CA GLU A 111 7.72 4.38 -8.91
C GLU A 111 7.63 4.96 -10.32
N VAL A 112 6.44 5.35 -10.78
CA VAL A 112 6.30 6.01 -12.07
C VAL A 112 6.74 7.46 -11.93
N ASP A 113 7.77 7.84 -12.69
CA ASP A 113 8.30 9.20 -12.72
C ASP A 113 7.18 10.23 -13.00
N GLU A 114 7.08 11.25 -12.15
CA GLU A 114 6.10 12.33 -12.26
C GLU A 114 6.24 13.12 -13.58
N THR A 115 7.42 13.08 -14.21
CA THR A 115 7.68 13.72 -15.52
C THR A 115 7.24 12.85 -16.71
N SER A 116 6.77 11.63 -16.46
CA SER A 116 6.29 10.74 -17.52
C SER A 116 5.00 11.24 -18.14
N GLU A 117 4.80 10.93 -19.43
CA GLU A 117 3.55 11.20 -20.15
C GLU A 117 2.34 10.45 -19.56
N LEU A 118 2.56 9.57 -18.57
CA LEU A 118 1.53 8.77 -17.91
C LEU A 118 0.98 9.43 -16.64
N GLU A 119 1.41 10.65 -16.29
CA GLU A 119 1.06 11.31 -15.02
C GLU A 119 -0.47 11.33 -14.78
N ASP A 120 -1.24 11.71 -15.80
CA ASP A 120 -2.71 11.77 -15.71
C ASP A 120 -3.32 10.37 -15.47
N GLU A 121 -2.77 9.34 -16.10
CA GLU A 121 -3.23 7.95 -16.00
C GLU A 121 -2.86 7.33 -14.65
N VAL A 122 -1.68 7.70 -14.13
CA VAL A 122 -1.22 7.36 -12.80
C VAL A 122 -2.15 8.00 -11.77
N ASN A 123 -2.40 9.30 -11.86
CA ASN A 123 -3.29 10.01 -10.93
C ASN A 123 -4.73 9.46 -10.96
N ALA A 124 -5.27 9.21 -12.15
CA ALA A 124 -6.58 8.59 -12.33
C ALA A 124 -6.71 7.21 -11.66
N LEU A 125 -5.60 6.48 -11.47
CA LEU A 125 -5.57 5.22 -10.73
C LEU A 125 -5.21 5.39 -9.25
N LYS A 126 -4.32 6.32 -8.93
CA LYS A 126 -3.78 6.58 -7.58
C LYS A 126 -4.87 7.13 -6.67
N ILE A 127 -5.67 8.09 -7.13
CA ILE A 127 -6.81 8.67 -6.39
C ILE A 127 -7.77 7.59 -5.86
N PRO A 128 -8.37 6.71 -6.70
CA PRO A 128 -9.28 5.68 -6.21
C PRO A 128 -8.58 4.63 -5.32
N CYS A 129 -7.29 4.34 -5.52
CA CYS A 129 -6.55 3.44 -4.63
C CYS A 129 -6.42 4.02 -3.22
N TYR A 130 -6.03 5.29 -3.09
CA TYR A 130 -5.95 5.97 -1.80
C TYR A 130 -7.32 6.10 -1.14
N LEU A 131 -8.35 6.46 -1.91
CA LEU A 131 -9.73 6.51 -1.41
C LEU A 131 -10.17 5.14 -0.89
N ASN A 132 -9.94 4.05 -1.63
CA ASN A 132 -10.35 2.72 -1.20
C ASN A 132 -9.51 2.22 0.00
N LYS A 133 -8.21 2.52 0.05
CA LYS A 133 -7.35 2.32 1.23
C LYS A 133 -7.95 3.02 2.47
N ALA A 134 -8.32 4.30 2.34
CA ALA A 134 -8.95 5.07 3.42
C ALA A 134 -10.29 4.46 3.86
N ALA A 135 -11.10 3.98 2.91
CA ALA A 135 -12.38 3.31 3.19
C ALA A 135 -12.18 2.00 3.98
N CYS A 136 -11.17 1.21 3.62
CA CYS A 136 -10.79 0.01 4.38
C CYS A 136 -10.36 0.39 5.80
N ALA A 137 -9.46 1.37 5.94
CA ALA A 137 -8.96 1.83 7.22
C ALA A 137 -10.07 2.29 8.18
N LEU A 138 -11.09 2.98 7.67
CA LEU A 138 -12.26 3.34 8.47
C LEU A 138 -13.03 2.12 8.99
N LYS A 139 -13.13 1.03 8.20
CA LYS A 139 -13.85 -0.18 8.62
C LYS A 139 -13.22 -0.86 9.83
N PHE A 140 -11.89 -0.87 9.91
CA PHE A 140 -11.15 -1.40 11.07
C PHE A 140 -10.62 -0.32 12.01
N GLN A 141 -11.18 0.91 11.93
CA GLN A 141 -10.93 2.00 12.86
C GLN A 141 -9.46 2.45 12.96
N SER A 142 -8.67 2.26 11.90
CA SER A 142 -7.33 2.85 11.83
C SER A 142 -7.44 4.31 11.37
N TRP A 143 -7.71 5.19 12.33
CA TRP A 143 -7.95 6.61 12.06
C TRP A 143 -6.75 7.30 11.42
N LYS A 144 -5.53 6.95 11.86
CA LYS A 144 -4.28 7.49 11.32
C LYS A 144 -4.13 7.14 9.83
N ASP A 145 -4.28 5.86 9.49
CA ASP A 145 -4.20 5.39 8.11
C ASP A 145 -5.26 6.04 7.20
N THR A 146 -6.47 6.27 7.73
CA THR A 146 -7.51 6.99 6.99
C THR A 146 -7.08 8.43 6.73
N ILE A 147 -6.63 9.16 7.74
CA ILE A 147 -6.24 10.56 7.61
C ILE A 147 -5.09 10.70 6.62
N GLU A 148 -4.03 9.90 6.77
CA GLU A 148 -2.88 9.88 5.86
C GLU A 148 -3.31 9.64 4.41
N ALA A 149 -4.14 8.61 4.18
CA ALA A 149 -4.60 8.29 2.83
C ALA A 149 -5.50 9.39 2.24
N THR A 150 -6.33 10.05 3.04
CA THR A 150 -7.18 11.16 2.58
C THR A 150 -6.40 12.46 2.36
N ASN A 151 -5.36 12.73 3.16
CA ASN A 151 -4.47 13.87 2.95
C ASN A 151 -3.73 13.74 1.63
N ALA A 152 -3.18 12.55 1.34
CA ALA A 152 -2.54 12.28 0.06
C ALA A 152 -3.45 12.60 -1.13
N VAL A 153 -4.75 12.26 -1.06
CA VAL A 153 -5.72 12.61 -2.12
C VAL A 153 -5.94 14.11 -2.19
N LEU A 154 -6.09 14.80 -1.06
CA LEU A 154 -6.38 16.24 -1.03
C LEU A 154 -5.18 17.12 -1.40
N GLU A 155 -3.96 16.58 -1.29
CA GLU A 155 -2.70 17.23 -1.68
C GLU A 155 -2.34 17.01 -3.16
N MET A 156 -3.02 16.10 -3.87
CA MET A 156 -2.86 15.92 -5.32
C MET A 156 -3.35 17.15 -6.11
N LYS A 157 -2.91 17.24 -7.39
CA LYS A 157 -3.33 18.29 -8.33
C LYS A 157 -4.85 18.41 -8.35
N GLN A 158 -5.37 19.60 -8.00
CA GLN A 158 -6.82 19.81 -7.84
C GLN A 158 -7.58 19.61 -9.15
N GLU A 159 -6.91 19.84 -10.29
CA GLU A 159 -7.46 19.62 -11.63
C GLU A 159 -7.74 18.14 -11.92
N ALA A 160 -7.03 17.23 -11.25
CA ALA A 160 -7.23 15.78 -11.38
C ALA A 160 -8.34 15.24 -10.45
N LEU A 161 -8.76 16.01 -9.45
CA LEU A 161 -9.76 15.59 -8.47
C LEU A 161 -11.17 15.96 -8.96
N SER A 162 -12.04 14.95 -9.06
CA SER A 162 -13.46 15.23 -9.22
C SER A 162 -14.04 15.78 -7.90
N VAL A 163 -15.14 16.54 -8.00
CA VAL A 163 -15.92 16.98 -6.83
C VAL A 163 -16.26 15.80 -5.93
N THR A 164 -16.64 14.66 -6.53
CA THR A 164 -16.97 13.43 -5.80
C THR A 164 -15.78 12.86 -5.04
N ASP A 165 -14.57 12.91 -5.60
CA ASP A 165 -13.36 12.41 -4.94
C ASP A 165 -12.99 13.29 -3.75
N LYS A 166 -13.04 14.62 -3.93
CA LYS A 166 -12.80 15.59 -2.85
C LYS A 166 -13.82 15.41 -1.72
N THR A 167 -15.11 15.29 -2.03
CA THR A 167 -16.17 15.04 -1.04
C THR A 167 -15.94 13.73 -0.28
N LYS A 168 -15.57 12.64 -0.97
CA LYS A 168 -15.25 11.35 -0.32
C LYS A 168 -14.04 11.46 0.60
N ALA A 169 -12.98 12.15 0.17
CA ALA A 169 -11.76 12.31 0.97
C ALA A 169 -12.05 13.10 2.25
N LEU A 170 -12.68 14.28 2.13
CA LEU A 170 -13.07 15.12 3.26
C LEU A 170 -14.01 14.40 4.23
N TYR A 171 -15.04 13.74 3.71
CA TYR A 171 -15.98 12.98 4.54
C TYR A 171 -15.26 11.90 5.37
N ARG A 172 -14.41 11.10 4.71
CA ARG A 172 -13.67 10.01 5.38
C ARG A 172 -12.67 10.54 6.40
N ARG A 173 -11.97 11.63 6.08
CA ARG A 173 -11.03 12.32 6.99
C ARG A 173 -11.76 12.86 8.22
N GLY A 174 -12.90 13.52 8.00
CA GLY A 174 -13.79 13.99 9.06
C GLY A 174 -14.25 12.86 9.98
N CYS A 175 -14.71 11.74 9.43
CA CYS A 175 -15.07 10.56 10.22
C CYS A 175 -13.90 10.02 11.07
N ALA A 176 -12.69 9.97 10.52
CA ALA A 176 -11.50 9.52 11.26
C ALA A 176 -11.12 10.51 12.37
N LYS A 177 -11.21 11.83 12.12
CA LYS A 177 -10.98 12.87 13.13
C LYS A 177 -11.99 12.80 14.28
N VAL A 178 -13.27 12.50 14.00
CA VAL A 178 -14.25 12.18 15.05
C VAL A 178 -13.78 10.98 15.88
N GLY A 179 -13.31 9.91 15.23
CA GLY A 179 -12.75 8.74 15.92
C GLY A 179 -11.53 9.05 16.79
N MET A 180 -10.75 10.06 16.42
CA MET A 180 -9.62 10.58 17.21
C MET A 180 -10.01 11.61 18.27
N LYS A 181 -11.29 11.97 18.37
CA LYS A 181 -11.81 13.04 19.25
C LYS A 181 -11.30 14.44 18.89
N ASP A 182 -10.92 14.64 17.64
CA ASP A 182 -10.58 15.95 17.08
C ASP A 182 -11.82 16.56 16.42
N GLU A 183 -12.77 16.98 17.26
CA GLU A 183 -14.10 17.42 16.83
C GLU A 183 -14.06 18.72 16.01
N GLU A 184 -13.15 19.63 16.36
CA GLU A 184 -13.03 20.92 15.66
C GLU A 184 -12.65 20.72 14.19
N GLU A 185 -11.60 19.93 13.96
CA GLU A 185 -11.13 19.63 12.61
C GLU A 185 -12.08 18.71 11.84
N ALA A 186 -12.77 17.80 12.54
CA ALA A 186 -13.81 16.98 11.93
C ALA A 186 -14.98 17.82 11.39
N ILE A 187 -15.43 18.82 12.16
CA ILE A 187 -16.52 19.72 11.74
C ILE A 187 -16.11 20.53 10.51
N LYS A 188 -14.86 20.98 10.43
CA LYS A 188 -14.35 21.70 9.25
C LYS A 188 -14.43 20.82 8.00
N ASP A 189 -13.88 19.60 8.07
CA ASP A 189 -13.89 18.66 6.94
C ASP A 189 -15.31 18.29 6.50
N LEU A 190 -16.20 17.98 7.45
CA LEU A 190 -17.58 17.57 7.16
C LEU A 190 -18.41 18.72 6.58
N LYS A 191 -18.22 19.95 7.05
CA LYS A 191 -18.89 21.13 6.47
C LYS A 191 -18.41 21.40 5.05
N GLU A 192 -17.09 21.35 4.81
CA GLU A 192 -16.56 21.53 3.46
C GLU A 192 -17.09 20.44 2.52
N ALA A 193 -17.15 19.18 2.96
CA ALA A 193 -17.70 18.09 2.17
C ALA A 193 -19.17 18.31 1.76
N THR A 194 -19.98 18.97 2.59
CA THR A 194 -21.40 19.26 2.27
C THR A 194 -21.61 20.43 1.30
N GLN A 195 -20.58 21.26 1.09
CA GLN A 195 -20.66 22.45 0.24
C GLN A 195 -20.18 22.19 -1.20
N LEU A 196 -19.64 20.99 -1.46
CA LEU A 196 -19.15 20.50 -2.75
C LEU A 196 -20.22 19.69 -3.48
#